data_AF-A0A014N9P9-F1
#
_entry.id   AF-A0A014N9P9-F1
#
_cell.length_a   1.000
_cell.length_b   1.000
_cell.length_c   1.000
_cell.angle_alpha   90.00
_cell.angle_beta   90.00
_cell.angle_gamma   90.00
#
_symmetry.space_group_name_H-M   'P 1'
#
loop_
_entity.id
_entity.type
_entity.pdbx_description
1 polymer ?
#
loop_
_entity_poly.entity_id
_entity_poly.type
_entity_poly.pdbx_seq_one_letter_code
_entity_poly.pdbx_strand_id
1 'polypeptide(L)'
;MRVLELFLAASALCTSVFSAALDDFESRPVFIPEWEVEVTPGGDKVRLNGTIQQVHQELLSLNPNWDKDFGLGDKVEAPTDETHGQLAKRTDFSKSKYFCGGRWQYCNGGAIAEGRVYLYRVPGRPTNGAGPGACGRVSCSYNAAIWWCNDDKKPKTLNSFGSIADGVYELEKHCRKYFSWNPSGVSIAGQIFHETNWNVIVRKDKC
;
A
#
# COMPACT_ATOMS: atom_id res chain seq x y z
N MET A 1 65.65 17.94 40.39
CA MET A 1 64.76 16.76 40.29
C MET A 1 63.48 17.21 39.61
N ARG A 2 63.26 16.78 38.36
CA ARG A 2 62.01 16.98 37.62
C ARG A 2 60.96 16.04 38.20
N VAL A 3 59.77 16.53 38.54
CA VAL A 3 58.60 15.67 38.77
C VAL A 3 57.59 15.98 37.67
N LEU A 4 57.25 14.90 36.98
CA LEU A 4 56.45 14.79 35.78
C LEU A 4 54.96 15.00 36.09
N GLU A 5 54.26 15.63 35.16
CA GLU A 5 52.82 15.90 35.20
C GLU A 5 51.92 14.65 35.15
N LEU A 6 50.69 14.79 35.66
CA LEU A 6 49.56 13.93 35.27
C LEU A 6 48.30 14.81 35.17
N PHE A 7 48.06 15.37 33.99
CA PHE A 7 46.76 15.91 33.61
C PHE A 7 45.82 14.75 33.27
N LEU A 8 44.82 14.51 34.14
CA LEU A 8 43.69 13.61 33.86
C LEU A 8 42.76 14.30 32.86
N ALA A 9 42.91 13.97 31.58
CA ALA A 9 41.92 14.30 30.56
C ALA A 9 40.73 13.32 30.68
N ALA A 10 39.62 13.79 31.26
CA ALA A 10 38.37 13.05 31.27
C ALA A 10 37.73 13.10 29.87
N SER A 11 38.00 12.09 29.04
CA SER A 11 37.31 11.89 27.77
C SER A 11 35.86 11.47 28.03
N ALA A 12 34.93 12.43 27.95
CA ALA A 12 33.51 12.13 27.91
C ALA A 12 33.17 11.48 26.55
N LEU A 13 33.02 10.16 26.56
CA LEU A 13 32.46 9.42 25.44
C LEU A 13 30.98 9.79 25.31
N CYS A 14 30.65 10.69 24.38
CA CYS A 14 29.29 10.88 23.91
C CYS A 14 28.84 9.61 23.20
N THR A 15 28.21 8.69 23.94
CA THR A 15 27.44 7.60 23.35
C THR A 15 26.16 8.20 22.77
N SER A 16 26.18 8.54 21.49
CA SER A 16 24.95 8.84 20.76
C SER A 16 24.15 7.54 20.65
N VAL A 17 23.20 7.37 21.57
CA VAL A 17 22.17 6.34 21.44
C VAL A 17 21.31 6.75 20.25
N PHE A 18 21.60 6.22 19.07
CA PHE A 18 20.63 6.19 17.97
C PHE A 18 19.49 5.27 18.42
N SER A 19 18.53 5.85 19.16
CA SER A 19 17.25 5.21 19.35
C SER A 19 16.55 5.28 17.99
N ALA A 20 16.74 4.24 17.17
CA ALA A 20 15.78 3.93 16.13
C ALA A 20 14.48 3.64 16.88
N ALA A 21 13.69 4.68 17.13
CA ALA A 21 12.34 4.53 17.63
C ALA A 21 11.70 3.44 16.77
N LEU A 22 11.27 2.35 17.41
CA LEU A 22 10.45 1.37 16.74
C LEU A 22 9.25 2.14 16.23
N ASP A 23 9.26 2.42 14.94
CA ASP A 23 8.22 3.15 14.25
C ASP A 23 6.96 2.29 14.34
N ASP A 24 6.17 2.55 15.38
CA ASP A 24 4.97 1.81 15.68
C ASP A 24 3.92 2.19 14.65
N PHE A 25 3.80 1.34 13.63
CA PHE A 25 2.88 1.52 12.52
C PHE A 25 1.44 1.68 13.02
N GLU A 26 1.06 1.03 14.13
CA GLU A 26 -0.28 1.13 14.71
C GLU A 26 -0.53 2.49 15.37
N SER A 27 0.52 3.18 15.80
CA SER A 27 0.43 4.52 16.40
C SER A 27 0.36 5.64 15.37
N ARG A 28 0.60 5.33 14.08
CA ARG A 28 0.60 6.35 13.03
C ARG A 28 -0.82 6.84 12.76
N PRO A 29 -1.02 8.14 12.49
CA PRO A 29 -2.30 8.62 12.02
C PRO A 29 -2.65 7.91 10.71
N VAL A 30 -3.78 7.18 10.72
CA VAL A 30 -4.32 6.54 9.52
C VAL A 30 -4.98 7.63 8.68
N PHE A 31 -4.37 7.92 7.54
CA PHE A 31 -4.97 8.79 6.54
C PHE A 31 -6.11 8.06 5.83
N ILE A 32 -7.25 8.72 5.66
CA ILE A 32 -8.34 8.19 4.84
C ILE A 32 -8.05 8.60 3.39
N PRO A 33 -7.85 7.64 2.47
CA PRO A 33 -7.61 7.95 1.07
C PRO A 33 -8.77 8.74 0.45
N GLU A 34 -8.43 9.81 -0.28
CA GLU A 34 -9.36 10.54 -1.13
C GLU A 34 -9.27 10.03 -2.58
N TRP A 35 -10.42 9.89 -3.21
CA TRP A 35 -10.63 9.30 -4.52
C TRP A 35 -11.29 10.31 -5.44
N GLU A 36 -10.54 10.86 -6.40
CA GLU A 36 -11.15 11.60 -7.52
C GLU A 36 -11.64 10.60 -8.57
N VAL A 37 -12.95 10.44 -8.72
CA VAL A 37 -13.62 9.39 -9.53
C VAL A 37 -14.76 9.96 -10.38
N GLU A 38 -15.12 9.28 -11.47
CA GLU A 38 -16.27 9.64 -12.31
C GLU A 38 -17.50 8.78 -11.94
N VAL A 39 -18.67 9.41 -11.78
CA VAL A 39 -19.94 8.70 -11.48
C VAL A 39 -20.58 8.12 -12.75
N THR A 40 -20.34 8.75 -13.89
CA THR A 40 -20.75 8.29 -15.22
C THR A 40 -19.59 8.48 -16.19
N PRO A 41 -19.40 7.62 -17.20
CA PRO A 41 -18.28 7.74 -18.13
C PRO A 41 -18.19 9.13 -18.77
N GLY A 42 -17.05 9.82 -18.57
CA GLY A 42 -16.80 11.15 -19.11
C GLY A 42 -17.60 12.29 -18.45
N GLY A 43 -18.27 12.01 -17.32
CA GLY A 43 -19.02 12.99 -16.54
C GLY A 43 -18.15 13.79 -15.56
N ASP A 44 -18.82 14.56 -14.70
CA ASP A 44 -18.15 15.30 -13.64
C ASP A 44 -17.47 14.36 -12.63
N LYS A 45 -16.33 14.82 -12.14
CA LYS A 45 -15.56 14.10 -11.13
C LYS A 45 -16.01 14.49 -9.73
N VAL A 46 -16.14 13.48 -8.87
CA VAL A 46 -16.43 13.65 -7.44
C VAL A 46 -15.25 13.19 -6.60
N ARG A 47 -15.18 13.67 -5.36
CA ARG A 47 -14.18 13.25 -4.37
C ARG A 47 -14.84 12.42 -3.29
N LEU A 48 -14.51 11.14 -3.24
CA LEU A 48 -15.00 10.19 -2.25
C LEU A 48 -13.89 9.79 -1.30
N ASN A 49 -14.22 9.48 -0.05
CA ASN A 49 -13.23 9.12 0.97
C ASN A 49 -13.47 7.71 1.48
N GLY A 50 -12.40 6.92 1.62
CA GLY A 50 -12.49 5.57 2.21
C GLY A 50 -11.60 4.54 1.55
N THR A 51 -11.86 3.27 1.86
CA THR A 51 -11.29 2.15 1.12
C THR A 51 -11.91 2.04 -0.26
N ILE A 52 -11.25 1.30 -1.16
CA ILE A 52 -11.76 1.00 -2.49
C ILE A 52 -13.17 0.38 -2.45
N GLN A 53 -13.45 -0.50 -1.48
CA GLN A 53 -14.76 -1.12 -1.33
C GLN A 53 -15.83 -0.10 -0.93
N GLN A 54 -15.52 0.80 0.01
CA GLN A 54 -16.45 1.85 0.45
C GLN A 54 -16.76 2.83 -0.69
N VAL A 55 -15.73 3.22 -1.43
CA VAL A 55 -15.85 4.10 -2.60
C VAL A 55 -16.67 3.43 -3.70
N HIS A 56 -16.44 2.14 -3.98
CA HIS A 56 -17.24 1.40 -4.95
C HIS A 56 -18.70 1.28 -4.52
N GLN A 57 -18.97 1.03 -3.24
CA GLN A 57 -20.34 1.01 -2.70
C GLN A 57 -21.03 2.37 -2.84
N GLU A 58 -20.32 3.47 -2.56
CA GLU A 58 -20.86 4.81 -2.73
C GLU A 58 -21.12 5.13 -4.22
N LEU A 59 -20.23 4.73 -5.12
CA LEU A 59 -20.43 4.86 -6.57
C LEU A 59 -21.68 4.11 -7.06
N LEU A 60 -21.91 2.89 -6.57
CA LEU A 60 -23.13 2.13 -6.87
C LEU A 60 -24.39 2.78 -6.30
N SER A 61 -24.28 3.51 -5.18
CA SER A 61 -25.40 4.28 -4.63
C SER A 61 -25.76 5.49 -5.49
N LEU A 62 -24.75 6.14 -6.09
CA LEU A 62 -24.91 7.32 -6.94
C LEU A 62 -25.34 6.92 -8.37
N ASN A 63 -24.84 5.79 -8.86
CA ASN A 63 -25.19 5.21 -10.14
C ASN A 63 -25.30 3.68 -10.01
N PRO A 64 -26.51 3.11 -9.87
CA PRO A 64 -26.69 1.66 -9.78
C PRO A 64 -26.20 0.87 -11.01
N ASN A 65 -26.01 1.53 -12.16
CA ASN A 65 -25.45 0.93 -13.36
C ASN A 65 -23.93 1.16 -13.50
N TRP A 66 -23.27 1.74 -12.49
CA TRP A 66 -21.87 2.19 -12.58
C TRP A 66 -20.95 1.09 -13.12
N ASP A 67 -21.03 -0.13 -12.58
CA ASP A 67 -20.21 -1.25 -13.05
C ASP A 67 -20.41 -1.51 -14.54
N LYS A 68 -21.67 -1.52 -15.00
CA LYS A 68 -21.99 -1.74 -16.41
C LYS A 68 -21.51 -0.59 -17.30
N ASP A 69 -21.69 0.66 -16.86
CA ASP A 69 -21.34 1.85 -17.63
C ASP A 69 -19.83 1.96 -17.85
N PHE A 70 -19.03 1.53 -16.88
CA PHE A 70 -17.57 1.47 -16.97
C PHE A 70 -17.05 0.14 -17.55
N GLY A 71 -17.92 -0.72 -18.06
CA GLY A 71 -17.54 -2.00 -18.69
C GLY A 71 -16.99 -3.05 -17.70
N LEU A 72 -17.32 -2.91 -16.42
CA LEU A 72 -16.96 -3.82 -15.34
C LEU A 72 -18.03 -4.93 -15.27
N GLY A 73 -17.91 -5.95 -16.13
CA GLY A 73 -18.80 -7.11 -16.08
C GLY A 73 -18.67 -7.95 -14.80
N ASP A 74 -19.64 -8.86 -14.58
CA ASP A 74 -19.75 -9.70 -13.37
C ASP A 74 -18.50 -10.52 -13.01
N LYS A 75 -17.60 -10.75 -13.98
CA LYS A 75 -16.32 -11.44 -13.78
C LYS A 75 -15.24 -10.82 -14.67
N VAL A 76 -14.63 -9.74 -14.21
CA VAL A 76 -13.32 -9.35 -14.74
C VAL A 76 -12.25 -10.08 -13.93
N GLU A 77 -11.65 -11.08 -14.56
CA GLU A 77 -10.52 -11.83 -14.02
C GLU A 77 -9.37 -10.86 -13.71
N ALA A 78 -8.68 -11.09 -12.60
CA ALA A 78 -7.44 -10.37 -12.33
C ALA A 78 -6.53 -10.51 -13.56
N PRO A 79 -5.90 -9.43 -14.04
CA PRO A 79 -4.97 -9.58 -15.13
C PRO A 79 -3.94 -10.66 -14.75
N THR A 80 -3.80 -11.64 -15.63
CA THR A 80 -2.85 -12.75 -15.57
C THR A 80 -1.46 -12.24 -15.93
N ASP A 81 -0.39 -13.00 -15.65
CA ASP A 81 0.98 -12.63 -16.04
C ASP A 81 1.09 -12.30 -17.55
N GLU A 82 0.29 -12.98 -18.38
CA GLU A 82 0.23 -12.81 -19.84
C GLU A 82 -0.46 -11.49 -20.26
N THR A 83 -1.51 -11.08 -19.55
CA THR A 83 -2.25 -9.82 -19.80
C THR A 83 -1.67 -8.64 -19.01
N HIS A 84 -0.85 -8.91 -17.98
CA HIS A 84 -0.19 -7.89 -17.17
C HIS A 84 0.77 -7.03 -18.00
N GLY A 85 1.51 -7.65 -18.91
CA GLY A 85 2.49 -7.00 -19.77
C GLY A 85 1.92 -6.18 -20.94
N GLN A 86 0.60 -6.23 -21.19
CA GLN A 86 -0.02 -5.61 -22.37
C GLN A 86 -0.53 -4.17 -22.12
N LEU A 87 -0.50 -3.67 -20.88
CA LEU A 87 -0.98 -2.33 -20.54
C LEU A 87 0.18 -1.33 -20.48
N ALA A 88 0.26 -0.42 -21.46
CA ALA A 88 1.29 0.63 -21.58
C ALA A 88 1.28 1.71 -20.46
N LYS A 89 0.57 1.51 -19.34
CA LYS A 89 0.39 2.47 -18.23
C LYS A 89 0.79 1.92 -16.84
N ARG A 90 1.45 0.75 -16.78
CA ARG A 90 1.86 0.11 -15.53
C ARG A 90 2.89 0.95 -14.77
N THR A 91 2.84 0.88 -13.46
CA THR A 91 3.84 1.47 -12.56
C THR A 91 5.03 0.52 -12.46
N ASP A 92 6.24 1.02 -12.74
CA ASP A 92 7.43 0.19 -12.80
C ASP A 92 7.99 -0.11 -11.41
N PHE A 93 7.98 -1.39 -11.04
CA PHE A 93 8.57 -1.91 -9.81
C PHE A 93 9.83 -2.75 -10.05
N SER A 94 10.36 -2.82 -11.28
CA SER A 94 11.48 -3.69 -11.67
C SER A 94 12.76 -3.49 -10.85
N LYS A 95 12.99 -2.27 -10.33
CA LYS A 95 14.15 -1.91 -9.47
C LYS A 95 13.79 -1.76 -8.00
N SER A 96 12.59 -2.13 -7.62
CA SER A 96 12.06 -1.88 -6.28
C SER A 96 12.66 -2.83 -5.26
N LYS A 97 12.92 -2.28 -4.06
CA LYS A 97 13.23 -3.11 -2.90
C LYS A 97 11.92 -3.61 -2.30
N TYR A 98 11.87 -4.90 -1.96
CA TYR A 98 10.75 -5.50 -1.26
C TYR A 98 11.22 -6.35 -0.07
N PHE A 99 10.32 -6.52 0.89
CA PHE A 99 10.52 -7.34 2.08
C PHE A 99 9.29 -8.21 2.30
N CYS A 100 9.47 -9.53 2.43
CA CYS A 100 8.37 -10.45 2.68
C CYS A 100 8.26 -10.78 4.17
N GLY A 101 7.05 -10.70 4.73
CA GLY A 101 6.79 -10.96 6.15
C GLY A 101 7.61 -10.05 7.08
N GLY A 102 8.31 -10.67 8.04
CA GLY A 102 9.09 -9.96 9.05
C GLY A 102 8.18 -9.27 10.08
N ARG A 103 8.25 -7.94 10.16
CA ARG A 103 7.35 -7.15 11.02
C ARG A 103 5.88 -7.18 10.58
N TRP A 104 5.60 -7.66 9.36
CA TRP A 104 4.26 -7.76 8.80
C TRP A 104 3.68 -9.16 9.00
N GLN A 105 2.57 -9.24 9.74
CA GLN A 105 1.86 -10.50 9.94
C GLN A 105 1.16 -10.94 8.64
N TYR A 106 1.30 -12.23 8.30
CA TYR A 106 0.64 -12.86 7.15
C TYR A 106 -0.89 -12.82 7.26
N CYS A 107 -1.53 -12.56 6.12
CA CYS A 107 -2.98 -12.48 5.97
C CYS A 107 -3.47 -13.31 4.78
N ASN A 108 -4.79 -13.36 4.57
CA ASN A 108 -5.43 -14.13 3.51
C ASN A 108 -5.05 -13.57 2.12
N GLY A 109 -4.37 -14.37 1.30
CA GLY A 109 -3.93 -13.96 -0.04
C GLY A 109 -5.06 -13.80 -1.05
N GLY A 110 -6.17 -14.52 -0.90
CA GLY A 110 -7.35 -14.36 -1.74
C GLY A 110 -8.01 -13.00 -1.57
N ALA A 111 -8.17 -12.55 -0.32
CA ALA A 111 -8.68 -11.22 0.02
C ALA A 111 -7.79 -10.09 -0.53
N ILE A 112 -6.46 -10.27 -0.48
CA ILE A 112 -5.51 -9.31 -1.08
C ILE A 112 -5.61 -9.30 -2.60
N ALA A 113 -5.73 -10.46 -3.25
CA ALA A 113 -5.92 -10.54 -4.69
C ALA A 113 -7.23 -9.87 -5.13
N GLU A 114 -8.31 -10.07 -4.39
CA GLU A 114 -9.60 -9.39 -4.61
C GLU A 114 -9.46 -7.87 -4.48
N GLY A 115 -8.84 -7.39 -3.39
CA GLY A 115 -8.56 -5.97 -3.20
C GLY A 115 -7.72 -5.36 -4.31
N ARG A 116 -6.71 -6.10 -4.80
CA ARG A 116 -5.90 -5.69 -5.96
C ARG A 116 -6.74 -5.55 -7.23
N VAL A 117 -7.67 -6.47 -7.48
CA VAL A 117 -8.58 -6.39 -8.63
C VAL A 117 -9.43 -5.13 -8.55
N TYR A 118 -10.03 -4.84 -7.40
CA TYR A 118 -10.81 -3.62 -7.21
C TYR A 118 -9.98 -2.35 -7.47
N LEU A 119 -8.71 -2.30 -7.03
CA LEU A 119 -7.81 -1.17 -7.26
C LEU A 119 -7.48 -0.93 -8.75
N TYR A 120 -7.47 -1.98 -9.59
CA TYR A 120 -7.35 -1.80 -11.05
C TYR A 120 -8.63 -1.27 -11.69
N ARG A 121 -9.80 -1.56 -11.10
CA ARG A 121 -11.10 -1.29 -11.70
C ARG A 121 -11.57 0.14 -11.50
N VAL A 122 -11.39 0.70 -10.30
CA VAL A 122 -11.93 2.03 -10.02
C VAL A 122 -11.06 3.11 -10.68
N PRO A 123 -11.60 3.82 -11.68
CA PRO A 123 -10.89 4.89 -12.34
C PRO A 123 -10.76 6.06 -11.38
N GLY A 124 -9.57 6.66 -11.30
CA GLY A 124 -9.37 7.81 -10.44
C GLY A 124 -7.94 7.97 -9.97
N ARG A 125 -7.67 9.09 -9.30
CA ARG A 125 -6.33 9.44 -8.82
C ARG A 125 -6.32 9.49 -7.28
N PRO A 126 -5.56 8.60 -6.62
CA PRO A 126 -5.36 8.66 -5.18
C PRO A 126 -4.54 9.88 -4.80
N THR A 127 -4.89 10.58 -3.72
CA THR A 127 -4.02 11.56 -3.07
C THR A 127 -3.79 11.20 -1.61
N ASN A 128 -2.55 11.34 -1.13
CA ASN A 128 -2.16 11.14 0.26
C ASN A 128 -1.36 12.34 0.77
N GLY A 129 -1.49 12.63 2.07
CA GLY A 129 -0.80 13.72 2.75
C GLY A 129 0.71 13.57 2.73
N ALA A 130 1.41 14.63 3.13
CA ALA A 130 2.88 14.62 3.25
C ALA A 130 3.34 13.60 4.31
N GLY A 131 4.39 12.85 3.98
CA GLY A 131 5.09 11.94 4.88
C GLY A 131 6.26 12.58 5.64
N PRO A 132 7.21 11.78 6.13
CA PRO A 132 7.38 10.35 5.84
C PRO A 132 6.32 9.47 6.55
N GLY A 133 5.97 8.34 5.95
CA GLY A 133 5.12 7.34 6.59
C GLY A 133 3.65 7.71 6.74
N ALA A 134 3.15 8.71 5.99
CA ALA A 134 1.73 9.01 5.93
C ALA A 134 1.03 7.87 5.18
N CYS A 135 0.32 7.00 5.90
CA CYS A 135 -0.23 5.77 5.35
C CYS A 135 -1.75 5.81 5.37
N GLY A 136 -2.36 5.42 4.25
CA GLY A 136 -3.79 5.19 4.15
C GLY A 136 -4.11 3.74 3.81
N ARG A 137 -5.11 3.20 4.50
CA ARG A 137 -5.63 1.86 4.23
C ARG A 137 -6.54 1.93 3.01
N VAL A 138 -6.07 1.39 1.89
CA VAL A 138 -6.78 1.49 0.60
C VAL A 138 -7.70 0.31 0.34
N SER A 139 -7.48 -0.82 1.01
CA SER A 139 -8.36 -2.00 0.96
C SER A 139 -8.28 -2.75 2.28
N CYS A 140 -9.40 -3.30 2.75
CA CYS A 140 -9.44 -4.20 3.88
C CYS A 140 -10.61 -5.18 3.74
N SER A 141 -10.34 -6.48 3.73
CA SER A 141 -11.37 -7.53 3.84
C SER A 141 -10.78 -8.78 4.51
N TYR A 142 -11.59 -9.57 5.22
CA TYR A 142 -11.16 -10.81 5.89
C TYR A 142 -9.90 -10.67 6.77
N ASN A 143 -9.77 -9.54 7.46
CA ASN A 143 -8.58 -9.14 8.23
C ASN A 143 -7.27 -9.06 7.41
N ALA A 144 -7.37 -8.77 6.12
CA ALA A 144 -6.25 -8.60 5.19
C ALA A 144 -6.33 -7.20 4.59
N ALA A 145 -5.28 -6.40 4.78
CA ALA A 145 -5.26 -5.00 4.36
C ALA A 145 -4.14 -4.70 3.37
N ILE A 146 -4.45 -3.81 2.44
CA ILE A 146 -3.49 -3.13 1.57
C ILE A 146 -3.39 -1.68 2.05
N TRP A 147 -2.16 -1.26 2.29
CA TRP A 147 -1.82 0.09 2.70
C TRP A 147 -0.99 0.76 1.62
N TRP A 148 -1.25 2.04 1.41
CA TRP A 148 -0.42 2.93 0.60
C TRP A 148 0.19 4.00 1.49
N CYS A 149 1.52 4.10 1.49
CA CYS A 149 2.25 5.05 2.30
C CYS A 149 3.01 6.04 1.42
N ASN A 150 2.90 7.33 1.73
CA ASN A 150 3.71 8.39 1.15
C ASN A 150 4.93 8.64 2.05
N ASP A 151 6.13 8.51 1.48
CA ASP A 151 7.40 8.78 2.18
C ASP A 151 8.00 10.14 1.79
N ASP A 152 7.38 10.85 0.85
CA ASP A 152 7.77 12.17 0.41
C ASP A 152 7.33 13.24 1.42
N LYS A 153 8.08 14.34 1.53
CA LYS A 153 7.74 15.47 2.43
C LYS A 153 6.57 16.32 1.91
N LYS A 154 6.06 16.00 0.72
CA LYS A 154 4.96 16.71 0.06
C LYS A 154 3.79 15.75 -0.14
N PRO A 155 2.54 16.27 -0.23
CA PRO A 155 1.41 15.46 -0.66
C PRO A 155 1.71 14.79 -2.00
N LYS A 156 1.21 13.56 -2.17
CA LYS A 156 1.48 12.76 -3.36
C LYS A 156 0.18 12.29 -3.98
N THR A 157 0.07 12.53 -5.29
CA THR A 157 -1.04 12.04 -6.11
C THR A 157 -0.50 11.04 -7.12
N LEU A 158 -1.03 9.82 -7.13
CA LEU A 158 -0.63 8.80 -8.10
C LEU A 158 -1.41 8.94 -9.41
N ASN A 159 -0.94 8.26 -10.45
CA ASN A 159 -1.60 8.25 -11.75
C ASN A 159 -2.92 7.49 -11.72
N SER A 160 -2.98 6.40 -10.96
CA SER A 160 -4.20 5.67 -10.66
C SER A 160 -4.04 4.82 -9.40
N PHE A 161 -5.16 4.27 -8.90
CA PHE A 161 -5.12 3.19 -7.91
C PHE A 161 -4.49 1.91 -8.46
N GLY A 162 -4.50 1.73 -9.78
CA GLY A 162 -3.73 0.69 -10.48
C GLY A 162 -2.24 0.75 -10.16
N SER A 163 -1.67 1.93 -9.88
CA SER A 163 -0.28 2.04 -9.42
C SER A 163 -0.01 1.29 -8.10
N ILE A 164 -0.97 1.32 -7.18
CA ILE A 164 -0.88 0.59 -5.91
C ILE A 164 -1.06 -0.91 -6.17
N ALA A 165 -2.00 -1.26 -7.05
CA ALA A 165 -2.27 -2.64 -7.45
C ALA A 165 -1.07 -3.32 -8.13
N ASP A 166 -0.26 -2.57 -8.90
CA ASP A 166 1.00 -3.05 -9.49
C ASP A 166 2.00 -3.43 -8.39
N GLY A 167 2.11 -2.63 -7.32
CA GLY A 167 2.94 -2.96 -6.15
C GLY A 167 2.44 -4.20 -5.41
N VAL A 168 1.12 -4.35 -5.25
CA VAL A 168 0.53 -5.57 -4.66
C VAL A 168 0.85 -6.80 -5.52
N TYR A 169 0.75 -6.68 -6.84
CA TYR A 169 1.04 -7.76 -7.77
C TYR A 169 2.50 -8.25 -7.67
N GLU A 170 3.46 -7.33 -7.56
CA GLU A 170 4.86 -7.71 -7.34
C GLU A 170 5.07 -8.40 -5.97
N LEU A 171 4.39 -7.93 -4.92
CA LEU A 171 4.38 -8.64 -3.63
C LEU A 171 3.76 -10.03 -3.74
N GLU A 172 2.74 -10.23 -4.56
CA GLU A 172 2.14 -11.55 -4.78
C GLU A 172 3.12 -12.54 -5.41
N LYS A 173 3.90 -12.09 -6.40
CA LYS A 173 4.93 -12.91 -7.05
C LYS A 173 6.02 -13.37 -6.08
N HIS A 174 6.38 -12.55 -5.11
CA HIS A 174 7.56 -12.77 -4.27
C HIS A 174 7.25 -13.21 -2.83
N CYS A 175 6.11 -12.80 -2.27
CA CYS A 175 5.84 -12.89 -0.83
C CYS A 175 4.69 -13.83 -0.45
N ARG A 176 4.09 -14.55 -1.41
CA ARG A 176 3.12 -15.60 -1.13
C ARG A 176 3.77 -16.79 -0.43
N LYS A 177 3.10 -17.32 0.58
CA LYS A 177 3.47 -18.55 1.30
C LYS A 177 2.26 -19.42 1.53
N TYR A 178 2.47 -20.73 1.47
CA TYR A 178 1.53 -21.71 1.97
C TYR A 178 1.90 -22.06 3.41
N PHE A 179 0.92 -21.98 4.31
CA PHE A 179 1.09 -22.41 5.69
C PHE A 179 0.12 -23.56 5.99
N SER A 180 0.61 -24.59 6.67
CA SER A 180 -0.18 -25.79 6.98
C SER A 180 -1.41 -25.50 7.84
N TRP A 181 -1.38 -24.44 8.66
CA TRP A 181 -2.53 -23.98 9.45
C TRP A 181 -3.55 -23.15 8.66
N ASN A 182 -3.27 -22.80 7.41
CA ASN A 182 -4.22 -22.20 6.48
C ASN A 182 -4.55 -23.22 5.38
N PRO A 183 -5.33 -24.27 5.70
CA PRO A 183 -5.71 -25.29 4.73
C PRO A 183 -6.56 -24.71 3.59
N SER A 184 -7.11 -23.49 3.77
CA SER A 184 -8.00 -22.81 2.84
C SER A 184 -7.30 -21.92 1.82
N GLY A 185 -5.97 -21.72 1.87
CA GLY A 185 -5.29 -21.02 0.79
C GLY A 185 -3.93 -20.38 1.05
N VAL A 186 -3.55 -19.53 0.10
CA VAL A 186 -2.29 -18.78 0.09
C VAL A 186 -2.33 -17.68 1.15
N SER A 187 -1.23 -17.47 1.84
CA SER A 187 -1.03 -16.33 2.74
C SER A 187 0.01 -15.37 2.18
N ILE A 188 -0.12 -14.08 2.49
CA ILE A 188 0.80 -13.05 2.01
C ILE A 188 1.04 -11.99 3.10
N ALA A 189 2.27 -11.49 3.15
CA ALA A 189 2.62 -10.26 3.85
C ALA A 189 3.92 -9.71 3.26
N GLY A 190 4.03 -8.40 3.20
CA GLY A 190 5.25 -7.75 2.74
C GLY A 190 5.09 -6.26 2.51
N GLN A 191 6.19 -5.65 2.09
CA GLN A 191 6.26 -4.23 1.76
C GLN A 191 7.15 -4.06 0.53
N ILE A 192 6.76 -3.18 -0.40
CA ILE A 192 7.52 -2.85 -1.60
C ILE A 192 7.61 -1.35 -1.78
N PHE A 193 8.80 -0.85 -2.10
CA PHE A 193 9.10 0.58 -2.22
C PHE A 193 9.21 0.99 -3.69
N HIS A 194 8.52 2.05 -4.07
CA HIS A 194 8.65 2.66 -5.39
C HIS A 194 9.78 3.71 -5.40
N GLU A 195 10.45 3.87 -6.54
CA GLU A 195 11.59 4.79 -6.69
C GLU A 195 11.23 6.28 -6.47
N THR A 196 9.94 6.63 -6.52
CA THR A 196 9.43 7.98 -6.30
C THR A 196 8.90 8.24 -4.87
N ASN A 197 9.52 7.59 -3.87
CA ASN A 197 9.31 7.82 -2.42
C ASN A 197 7.88 7.56 -1.93
N TRP A 198 7.36 6.37 -2.22
CA TRP A 198 6.14 5.83 -1.62
C TRP A 198 6.23 4.31 -1.62
N ASN A 199 5.38 3.65 -0.84
CA ASN A 199 5.42 2.20 -0.72
C ASN A 199 4.02 1.58 -0.53
N VAL A 200 3.94 0.28 -0.78
CA VAL A 200 2.76 -0.55 -0.55
C VAL A 200 3.09 -1.54 0.55
N ILE A 201 2.19 -1.70 1.53
CA ILE A 201 2.29 -2.71 2.58
C ILE A 201 1.06 -3.63 2.51
N VAL A 202 1.31 -4.93 2.53
CA VAL A 202 0.31 -5.98 2.66
C VAL A 202 0.51 -6.67 3.99
N ARG A 203 -0.52 -6.69 4.83
CA ARG A 203 -0.45 -7.28 6.17
C ARG A 203 -1.83 -7.66 6.70
N LYS A 204 -1.83 -8.49 7.75
CA LYS A 204 -3.01 -8.69 8.59
C LYS A 204 -3.34 -7.41 9.34
N ASP A 205 -4.59 -7.00 9.30
CA ASP A 205 -5.12 -5.84 10.00
C ASP A 205 -6.63 -6.04 10.24
N LYS A 206 -7.20 -5.41 11.26
CA LYS A 206 -8.63 -5.54 11.57
C LYS A 206 -9.46 -4.66 10.64
N CYS A 207 -10.36 -5.30 9.90
CA CYS A 207 -11.48 -4.65 9.24
C CYS A 207 -12.70 -4.72 10.19
#